data_AF-A0A1E3B1E9-F1
#
_entry.id   AF-A0A1E3B1E9-F1
#
_cell.length_a   1.000
_cell.length_b   1.000
_cell.length_c   1.000
_cell.angle_alpha   90.00
_cell.angle_beta   90.00
_cell.angle_gamma   90.00
#
_symmetry.space_group_name_H-M   'P 1'
#
loop_
_entity.id
_entity.type
_entity.pdbx_description
1 polymer ?
#
loop_
_entity_poly.entity_id
_entity_poly.type
_entity_poly.pdbx_seq_one_letter_code
_entity_poly.pdbx_strand_id
1 'polypeptide(L)' 'MHPQTRGVSLALVNALGNLAQIYGSYLFPDSDGPKYVMGFSVISAMLALGVVVYLALHFWFRRRAKRTENEQPEE' A
#
# COMPACT_ATOMS: atom_id res chain seq x y z
N MET A 1 20.66 1.49 -6.02
CA MET A 1 19.95 1.06 -4.79
C MET A 1 20.90 0.21 -3.97
N HIS A 2 21.23 0.60 -2.74
CA HIS A 2 22.20 -0.10 -1.89
C HIS A 2 21.65 -1.49 -1.48
N PRO A 3 22.42 -2.59 -1.55
CA PRO A 3 21.94 -3.95 -1.23
C PRO A 3 21.34 -4.06 0.16
N GLN A 4 21.92 -3.34 1.12
CA GLN A 4 21.50 -3.28 2.53
C GLN A 4 20.08 -2.73 2.65
N THR A 5 19.77 -1.63 1.96
CA THR A 5 18.44 -1.01 1.97
C THR A 5 17.38 -1.98 1.43
N ARG A 6 17.69 -2.70 0.34
CA ARG A 6 16.78 -3.71 -0.23
C ARG A 6 16.55 -4.86 0.74
N GLY A 7 17.60 -5.35 1.40
CA GLY A 7 17.49 -6.42 2.39
C GLY A 7 16.59 -6.03 3.56
N VAL A 8 16.79 -4.83 4.12
CA VAL A 8 15.96 -4.32 5.22
C VAL A 8 14.50 -4.14 4.79
N SER A 9 14.25 -3.59 3.59
CA SER A 9 12.89 -3.46 3.07
C SER A 9 12.20 -4.81 2.90
N LEU A 10 12.89 -5.82 2.36
CA LEU A 10 12.32 -7.16 2.19
C LEU A 10 12.03 -7.84 3.53
N ALA A 11 12.93 -7.71 4.51
CA ALA A 11 12.71 -8.24 5.86
C ALA A 11 11.49 -7.60 6.53
N LEU A 12 11.34 -6.28 6.42
CA LEU A 12 10.18 -5.57 6.97
C LEU A 12 8.87 -6.00 6.30
N VAL A 13 8.85 -6.09 4.96
CA VAL A 13 7.66 -6.56 4.23
C VAL A 13 7.28 -7.98 4.65
N ASN A 14 8.26 -8.85 4.84
CA ASN A 14 8.02 -10.21 5.31
C ASN A 14 7.47 -10.25 6.75
N ALA A 15 8.04 -9.47 7.66
CA ALA A 15 7.56 -9.38 9.04
C ALA A 15 6.12 -8.87 9.11
N LEU A 16 5.78 -7.84 8.33
CA LEU A 16 4.42 -7.32 8.22
C LEU A 16 3.45 -8.34 7.60
N GLY A 17 3.91 -9.13 6.63
CA GLY A 17 3.11 -10.21 6.05
C GLY A 17 2.73 -11.28 7.07
N ASN A 18 3.68 -11.73 7.89
CA ASN A 18 3.41 -12.67 8.97
C ASN A 18 2.49 -12.06 10.05
N LEU A 19 2.67 -10.77 10.37
CA LEU A 19 1.79 -10.06 11.31
C LEU A 19 0.35 -9.97 10.79
N ALA A 20 0.16 -9.68 9.50
CA ALA A 20 -1.15 -9.61 8.87
C ALA A 20 -1.90 -10.96 8.91
N GLN A 21 -1.19 -12.10 8.81
CA GLN A 21 -1.81 -13.42 8.97
C GLN A 21 -2.38 -13.64 10.39
N ILE A 22 -1.65 -13.19 11.42
CA ILE A 22 -2.12 -13.28 12.81
C ILE A 22 -3.35 -12.39 13.02
N TYR A 23 -3.36 -11.18 12.44
CA TYR A 23 -4.53 -10.30 12.51
C TYR A 23 -5.70 -10.77 11.65
N GLY A 24 -5.44 -11.46 10.55
CA GLY A 24 -6.46 -11.99 9.65
C GLY A 24 -7.40 -12.98 10.33
N SER A 25 -6.93 -13.77 11.30
CA SER A 25 -7.78 -14.69 12.06
C SER A 25 -8.79 -13.96 12.96
N TYR A 26 -8.44 -12.78 13.48
CA TYR A 26 -9.35 -11.93 14.25
C TYR A 26 -10.38 -11.20 13.36
N LEU A 27 -10.15 -11.17 12.05
CA LEU A 27 -11.00 -10.48 11.09
C LEU A 27 -12.26 -11.27 10.72
N PHE A 28 -12.25 -12.58 10.96
CA PHE A 28 -13.38 -13.49 10.74
C PHE A 28 -13.81 -14.14 12.06
N PRO A 29 -14.35 -13.37 13.03
CA PRO A 29 -14.90 -13.98 14.23
C PRO A 29 -16.11 -14.86 13.87
N ASP A 30 -16.15 -16.09 14.35
CA ASP A 30 -17.28 -17.04 14.15
C ASP A 30 -18.63 -16.47 14.63
N SER A 31 -18.59 -15.50 15.55
CA SER A 31 -19.77 -14.79 16.08
C SER A 31 -20.49 -13.87 15.07
N ASP A 32 -19.87 -13.51 13.93
CA ASP A 32 -20.44 -12.62 12.90
C ASP A 32 -21.00 -13.37 11.67
N GLY A 33 -21.27 -14.67 11.83
CA GLY A 33 -22.00 -15.45 10.83
C GLY A 33 -23.42 -14.90 10.64
N PRO A 34 -23.89 -14.60 9.40
CA PRO A 34 -23.34 -15.05 8.11
C PRO A 34 -22.69 -13.94 7.25
N LYS A 35 -22.59 -12.70 7.74
CA LYS A 35 -22.21 -11.55 6.90
C LYS A 35 -20.73 -11.18 6.96
N TYR A 36 -19.98 -11.60 7.98
CA TYR A 36 -18.52 -11.39 8.09
C TYR A 36 -18.08 -9.95 7.71
N VAL A 37 -18.86 -8.95 8.15
CA VAL A 37 -18.72 -7.55 7.70
C VAL A 37 -17.35 -6.97 8.09
N MET A 38 -16.79 -7.42 9.21
CA MET A 38 -15.47 -7.02 9.67
C MET A 38 -14.36 -7.45 8.69
N GLY A 39 -14.40 -8.71 8.25
CA GLY A 39 -13.52 -9.27 7.21
C GLY A 39 -13.53 -8.45 5.92
N PHE A 40 -14.71 -8.32 5.32
CA PHE A 40 -14.87 -7.63 4.05
C PHE A 40 -14.60 -6.12 4.12
N SER A 41 -14.94 -5.46 5.23
CA SER A 41 -14.71 -4.02 5.40
C SER A 41 -13.21 -3.69 5.50
N VAL A 42 -12.44 -4.49 6.23
CA VAL A 42 -10.99 -4.24 6.38
C VAL A 42 -10.24 -4.57 5.09
N ILE A 43 -10.61 -5.63 4.37
CA ILE A 43 -10.06 -5.90 3.03
C ILE A 43 -10.38 -4.73 2.10
N SER A 44 -11.64 -4.28 2.05
CA SER A 44 -12.05 -3.16 1.19
C SER A 44 -11.32 -1.86 1.56
N ALA A 45 -11.12 -1.59 2.85
CA ALA A 45 -10.37 -0.44 3.33
C ALA A 45 -8.88 -0.50 2.96
N MET A 46 -8.24 -1.68 3.06
CA MET A 46 -6.86 -1.86 2.59
C MET A 46 -6.72 -1.65 1.09
N LEU A 47 -7.66 -2.15 0.28
CA LEU A 47 -7.68 -1.91 -1.16
C LEU A 47 -7.86 -0.41 -1.45
N ALA A 48 -8.81 0.24 -0.79
CA ALA A 48 -9.07 1.67 -0.96
C ALA A 48 -7.82 2.50 -0.59
N LEU A 49 -7.14 2.15 0.50
CA LEU A 49 -5.89 2.79 0.90
C LEU A 49 -4.81 2.61 -0.17
N GLY A 50 -4.68 1.41 -0.73
CA GLY A 50 -3.75 1.13 -1.83
C GLY A 50 -4.01 2.01 -3.06
N VAL A 51 -5.29 2.18 -3.43
CA VAL A 51 -5.70 3.07 -4.53
C VAL A 51 -5.36 4.53 -4.20
N VAL A 52 -5.63 5.00 -2.99
CA VAL A 52 -5.32 6.37 -2.55
C VAL A 52 -3.80 6.63 -2.61
N VAL A 53 -2.98 5.70 -2.12
CA VAL A 53 -1.52 5.81 -2.16
C VAL A 53 -1.02 5.83 -3.62
N TYR A 54 -1.56 4.95 -4.47
CA TYR A 54 -1.22 4.94 -5.89
C TYR A 54 -1.57 6.26 -6.58
N LEU A 55 -2.79 6.78 -6.37
CA LEU A 55 -3.22 8.05 -6.95
C LEU A 55 -2.36 9.20 -6.45
N ALA A 56 -2.06 9.25 -5.15
CA ALA A 56 -1.20 10.29 -4.57
C ALA A 56 0.19 10.28 -5.23
N LEU A 57 0.82 9.11 -5.36
CA LEU A 57 2.10 8.96 -6.04
C LEU A 57 2.00 9.31 -7.53
N HIS A 58 0.94 8.88 -8.21
CA HIS A 58 0.72 9.15 -9.63
C HIS A 58 0.60 10.67 -9.90
N PHE A 59 -0.22 11.38 -9.12
CA PHE A 59 -0.34 12.83 -9.22
C PHE A 59 0.97 13.54 -8.85
N TRP A 60 1.67 13.07 -7.83
CA TRP A 60 2.94 13.66 -7.41
C TRP A 60 4.03 13.49 -8.47
N PHE A 61 4.19 12.28 -9.03
CA PHE A 61 5.11 12.02 -10.14
C PHE A 61 4.74 12.81 -11.39
N ARG A 62 3.46 12.86 -11.77
CA ARG A 62 3.02 13.68 -12.91
C ARG A 62 3.30 15.16 -12.73
N ARG A 63 3.11 15.70 -11.53
CA ARG A 63 3.47 17.09 -11.22
C ARG A 63 4.97 17.34 -11.32
N ARG A 64 5.80 16.38 -10.91
CA ARG A 64 7.27 16.49 -11.02
C ARG A 64 7.76 16.33 -12.46
N ALA A 65 7.23 15.37 -13.20
CA ALA A 65 7.55 15.16 -14.61
C ALA A 65 7.27 16.42 -15.45
N LYS A 66 6.12 17.08 -15.23
CA LYS A 66 5.79 18.36 -15.89
C LYS A 66 6.69 19.53 -15.50
N ARG A 67 7.32 19.52 -14.32
CA ARG A 67 8.26 20.57 -13.92
C ARG A 67 9.58 20.46 -14.68
N THR A 68 10.09 19.25 -14.84
CA THR A 68 11.33 19.00 -15.57
C THR A 68 11.20 19.32 -17.06
N GLU A 69 10.01 19.10 -17.65
CA GLU A 69 9.71 19.50 -19.04
C GLU A 69 9.72 21.03 -19.22
N ASN A 70 9.16 21.79 -18.26
CA ASN A 70 9.15 23.26 -18.32
C ASN A 70 10.51 23.92 -17.97
N GLU A 71 11.47 23.16 -17.44
CA GLU A 71 12.81 23.64 -17.08
C GLU A 71 13.86 23.38 -18.17
N GLN A 72 13.47 22.75 -19.29
CA GLN A 72 14.27 22.72 -20.51
C GLN A 72 13.82 23.90 -21.40
N PRO A 73 14.41 25.10 -21.28
CA PRO A 73 14.29 26.09 -22.34
C PRO A 73 14.89 25.47 -23.60
N GLU A 74 14.07 25.41 -24.65
CA GLU A 74 14.44 25.00 -26.00
C GLU A 74 15.76 25.67 -26.40
N GLU A 75 16.75 24.86 -26.79
CA GLU A 75 18.01 25.34 -27.39
C GLU A 75 17.79 25.99 -28.76
#